data_AF-A0A1C1C9F0-F1
#
_entry.id   AF-A0A1C1C9F0-F1
#
_cell.length_a   1.000
_cell.length_b   1.000
_cell.length_c   1.000
_cell.angle_alpha   90.00
_cell.angle_beta   90.00
_cell.angle_gamma   90.00
#
_symmetry.space_group_name_H-M   'P 1'
#
loop_
_entity.id
_entity.type
_entity.pdbx_description
1 polymer ?
#
loop_
_entity_poly.entity_id
_entity_poly.type
_entity_poly.pdbx_seq_one_letter_code
_entity_poly.pdbx_strand_id
1 'polypeptide(L)'
;MQSFKAVFFKPDPQEQKRKCDSIIRKNVRGLDRDITNLKVTEQKTRALILNAAKRGQKNPSQAKQGANEARIFARELIKVRKQAARLHTSKAQLQSVQMQVNEAFSVRKIEGSLKASTRIMKDVNTLIRLPELTGTMQELSQELMKAGIIDEMVGDALPNEELLEGEDEEAETEVDKVLGEVLKGKLGTQEQQLPQLPVEQEEEEEEDREAELEQMRGRLEALKS
;
A
#
# COMPACT_ATOMS: atom_id res chain seq x y z
N MET A 1 -42.22 -26.24 -1.55
CA MET A 1 -42.73 -25.67 -0.28
C MET A 1 -42.00 -24.42 0.20
N GLN A 2 -40.80 -24.06 -0.31
CA GLN A 2 -40.09 -22.86 0.16
C GLN A 2 -40.60 -21.53 -0.43
N SER A 3 -41.25 -21.52 -1.60
CA SER A 3 -41.70 -20.27 -2.24
C SER A 3 -42.88 -19.59 -1.56
N PHE A 4 -43.82 -20.34 -0.98
CA PHE A 4 -45.03 -19.77 -0.37
C PHE A 4 -44.79 -19.11 1.00
N LYS A 5 -43.72 -19.48 1.72
CA LYS A 5 -43.37 -18.84 3.01
C LYS A 5 -42.67 -17.50 2.84
N ALA A 6 -41.95 -17.29 1.74
CA ALA A 6 -41.14 -16.10 1.49
C ALA A 6 -41.96 -14.83 1.18
N VAL A 7 -43.21 -14.96 0.73
CA VAL A 7 -44.08 -13.80 0.43
C VAL A 7 -44.63 -13.16 1.70
N PHE A 8 -44.85 -13.96 2.76
CA PHE A 8 -45.45 -13.46 4.02
C PHE A 8 -44.42 -13.23 5.14
N PHE A 9 -43.30 -13.96 5.14
CA PHE A 9 -42.22 -13.74 6.11
C PHE A 9 -41.07 -13.02 5.41
N LYS A 10 -40.80 -11.78 5.84
CA LYS A 10 -39.52 -11.09 5.54
C LYS A 10 -38.37 -12.09 5.77
N PRO A 11 -37.31 -12.10 4.95
CA PRO A 11 -36.19 -13.03 5.12
C PRO A 11 -35.72 -13.02 6.57
N ASP A 12 -35.47 -14.20 7.14
CA ASP A 12 -35.01 -14.31 8.53
C ASP A 12 -33.77 -13.43 8.73
N PRO A 13 -33.76 -12.49 9.70
CA PRO A 13 -32.60 -11.64 9.96
C PRO A 13 -31.30 -12.45 10.15
N GLN A 14 -31.39 -13.68 10.67
CA GLN A 14 -30.22 -14.54 10.81
C GLN A 14 -29.68 -15.03 9.46
N GLU A 15 -30.55 -15.36 8.50
CA GLU A 15 -30.15 -15.72 7.14
C GLU A 15 -29.52 -14.54 6.40
N GLN A 16 -30.10 -13.34 6.52
CA GLN A 16 -29.55 -12.11 5.95
C GLN A 16 -28.14 -11.83 6.48
N LYS A 17 -27.95 -11.96 7.81
CA LYS A 17 -26.64 -11.82 8.45
C LYS A 17 -25.63 -12.81 7.89
N ARG A 18 -26.00 -14.09 7.82
CA ARG A 18 -25.12 -15.15 7.29
C ARG A 18 -24.70 -14.87 5.84
N LYS A 19 -25.61 -14.34 5.02
CA LYS A 19 -25.31 -13.97 3.63
C LYS A 19 -24.32 -12.80 3.57
N CYS A 20 -24.54 -11.74 4.34
CA CYS A 20 -23.62 -10.60 4.45
C CYS A 20 -22.22 -11.06 4.90
N ASP A 21 -22.15 -11.86 5.98
CA ASP A 21 -20.89 -12.40 6.51
C ASP A 21 -20.16 -13.25 5.47
N SER A 22 -20.89 -14.04 4.69
CA SER A 22 -20.32 -14.88 3.62
C SER A 22 -19.68 -14.04 2.51
N ILE A 23 -20.38 -12.99 2.06
CA ILE A 23 -19.89 -12.06 1.03
C ILE A 23 -18.62 -11.36 1.53
N ILE A 24 -18.64 -10.83 2.75
CA ILE A 24 -17.48 -10.12 3.32
C ILE A 24 -16.29 -11.08 3.47
N ARG A 25 -16.48 -12.27 4.04
CA ARG A 25 -15.40 -13.26 4.19
C ARG A 25 -14.83 -13.75 2.86
N LYS A 26 -15.64 -13.84 1.80
CA LYS A 26 -15.16 -14.18 0.45
C LYS A 26 -14.21 -13.09 -0.05
N ASN A 27 -14.58 -11.83 0.13
CA ASN A 27 -13.78 -10.69 -0.30
C ASN A 27 -12.49 -10.52 0.49
N VAL A 28 -12.52 -10.68 1.82
CA VAL A 28 -11.30 -10.66 2.66
C VAL A 28 -10.30 -11.71 2.15
N ARG A 29 -10.77 -12.93 1.86
CA ARG A 29 -9.92 -14.01 1.31
C ARG A 29 -9.41 -13.71 -0.10
N GLY A 30 -10.18 -13.00 -0.92
CA GLY A 30 -9.73 -12.52 -2.23
C GLY A 30 -8.56 -11.55 -2.08
N LEU A 31 -8.78 -10.48 -1.31
CA LEU A 31 -7.76 -9.48 -1.03
C LEU A 31 -6.48 -10.06 -0.41
N ASP A 32 -6.60 -11.03 0.51
CA ASP A 32 -5.44 -11.70 1.12
C ASP A 32 -4.58 -12.44 0.09
N ARG A 33 -5.22 -13.07 -0.91
CA ARG A 33 -4.51 -13.74 -2.01
C ARG A 33 -3.83 -12.71 -2.89
N ASP A 34 -4.53 -11.64 -3.24
CA ASP A 34 -3.99 -10.59 -4.12
C ASP A 34 -2.82 -9.87 -3.46
N ILE A 35 -2.90 -9.55 -2.16
CA ILE A 35 -1.79 -9.01 -1.36
C ILE A 35 -0.59 -9.98 -1.38
N THR A 36 -0.83 -11.28 -1.19
CA THR A 36 0.23 -12.28 -1.22
C THR A 36 0.89 -12.39 -2.60
N ASN A 37 0.09 -12.33 -3.66
CA ASN A 37 0.58 -12.34 -5.04
C ASN A 37 1.41 -11.08 -5.34
N LEU A 38 0.95 -9.90 -4.92
CA LEU A 38 1.69 -8.65 -5.07
C LEU A 38 3.01 -8.66 -4.32
N LYS A 39 3.07 -9.25 -3.14
CA LYS A 39 4.34 -9.43 -2.40
C LYS A 39 5.35 -10.27 -3.20
N VAL A 40 4.90 -11.33 -3.86
CA VAL A 40 5.75 -12.16 -4.72
C VAL A 40 6.20 -11.37 -5.96
N THR A 41 5.28 -10.62 -6.58
CA THR A 41 5.61 -9.73 -7.71
C THR A 41 6.63 -8.67 -7.30
N GLU A 42 6.46 -8.02 -6.15
CA GLU A 42 7.40 -7.05 -5.59
C GLU A 42 8.81 -7.62 -5.47
N GLN A 43 8.95 -8.82 -4.90
CA GLN A 43 10.23 -9.50 -4.77
C GLN A 43 10.88 -9.81 -6.11
N LYS A 44 10.08 -10.26 -7.09
CA LYS A 44 10.56 -10.51 -8.47
C LYS A 44 11.03 -9.22 -9.14
N THR A 45 10.26 -8.14 -9.02
CA THR A 45 10.62 -6.83 -9.60
C THR A 45 11.91 -6.28 -8.98
N ARG A 46 12.08 -6.39 -7.65
CA ARG A 46 13.35 -6.07 -6.98
C ARG A 46 14.53 -6.88 -7.53
N ALA A 47 14.34 -8.17 -7.79
CA ALA A 47 15.37 -9.01 -8.38
C ALA A 47 15.71 -8.59 -9.83
N LEU A 48 14.71 -8.19 -10.63
CA LEU A 48 14.91 -7.68 -11.98
C LEU A 48 15.72 -6.38 -12.00
N ILE A 49 15.43 -5.43 -11.10
CA ILE A 49 16.22 -4.19 -10.93
C ILE A 49 17.69 -4.53 -10.68
N LEU A 50 17.96 -5.45 -9.75
CA LEU A 50 19.32 -5.87 -9.41
C LEU A 50 20.04 -6.54 -10.58
N ASN A 51 19.35 -7.40 -11.33
CA ASN A 51 19.92 -8.09 -12.47
C ASN A 51 20.23 -7.13 -13.62
N ALA A 52 19.35 -6.15 -13.88
CA ALA A 52 19.56 -5.10 -14.86
C ALA A 52 20.79 -4.24 -14.52
N ALA A 53 20.92 -3.82 -13.25
CA ALA A 53 22.07 -3.05 -12.77
C ALA A 53 23.38 -3.84 -12.87
N LYS A 54 23.40 -5.11 -12.44
CA LYS A 54 24.57 -5.99 -12.54
C LYS A 54 25.00 -6.23 -13.99
N ARG A 55 24.05 -6.38 -14.92
CA ARG A 55 24.35 -6.59 -16.34
C ARG A 55 25.02 -5.36 -16.96
N GLY A 56 24.57 -4.16 -16.57
CA GLY A 56 25.18 -2.90 -16.98
C GLY A 56 26.61 -2.70 -16.43
N GLN A 57 26.87 -3.15 -15.20
CA GLN A 57 28.21 -3.12 -14.60
C GLN A 57 29.19 -4.10 -15.28
N LYS A 58 28.73 -5.31 -15.61
CA LYS A 58 29.58 -6.34 -16.23
C LYS A 58 29.92 -6.07 -17.69
N ASN A 59 29.01 -5.43 -18.43
CA ASN A 59 29.16 -5.20 -19.86
C ASN A 59 29.04 -3.69 -20.14
N PRO A 60 30.16 -2.95 -20.29
CA PRO A 60 30.13 -1.51 -20.54
C PRO A 60 29.30 -1.10 -21.77
N SER A 61 29.28 -1.93 -22.82
CA SER A 61 28.44 -1.71 -24.01
C SER A 61 26.94 -1.74 -23.72
N GLN A 62 26.53 -2.39 -22.64
CA GLN A 62 25.14 -2.55 -22.20
C GLN A 62 24.78 -1.67 -21.01
N ALA A 63 25.70 -0.82 -20.53
CA ALA A 63 25.50 0.00 -19.34
C ALA A 63 24.26 0.90 -19.44
N LYS A 64 24.08 1.58 -20.58
CA LYS A 64 22.91 2.43 -20.84
C LYS A 64 21.59 1.63 -20.86
N GLN A 65 21.61 0.45 -21.49
CA GLN A 65 20.42 -0.41 -21.56
C GLN A 65 20.05 -0.96 -20.18
N GLY A 66 21.02 -1.44 -19.41
CA GLY A 66 20.81 -1.94 -18.05
C GLY A 66 20.29 -0.85 -17.09
N ALA A 67 20.78 0.39 -17.22
CA ALA A 67 20.28 1.53 -16.44
C ALA A 67 18.82 1.88 -16.79
N ASN A 68 18.47 1.88 -18.08
CA ASN A 68 17.10 2.15 -18.52
C ASN A 68 16.12 1.06 -18.08
N GLU A 69 16.51 -0.22 -18.18
CA GLU A 69 15.71 -1.33 -17.67
C GLU A 69 15.50 -1.26 -16.16
N ALA A 70 16.56 -0.94 -15.40
CA ALA A 70 16.45 -0.76 -13.95
C ALA A 70 15.42 0.34 -13.62
N ARG A 71 15.42 1.46 -14.34
CA ARG A 71 14.41 2.52 -14.18
C ARG A 71 13.00 2.02 -14.50
N ILE A 72 12.80 1.29 -15.60
CA ILE A 72 11.48 0.73 -15.94
C ILE A 72 10.98 -0.20 -14.83
N PHE A 73 11.83 -1.09 -14.32
CA PHE A 73 11.45 -1.97 -13.21
C PHE A 73 11.25 -1.23 -11.89
N ALA A 74 11.97 -0.13 -11.65
CA ALA A 74 11.74 0.71 -10.48
C ALA A 74 10.37 1.39 -10.53
N ARG A 75 9.95 1.85 -11.72
CA ARG A 75 8.59 2.37 -11.91
C ARG A 75 7.52 1.32 -11.63
N GLU A 76 7.70 0.13 -12.20
CA GLU A 76 6.82 -1.01 -11.93
C GLU A 76 6.77 -1.36 -10.42
N LEU A 77 7.89 -1.27 -9.71
CA LEU A 77 7.94 -1.52 -8.28
C LEU A 77 7.13 -0.48 -7.48
N ILE A 78 7.13 0.79 -7.89
CA ILE A 78 6.30 1.84 -7.29
C ILE A 78 4.81 1.49 -7.47
N LYS A 79 4.40 1.10 -8.68
CA LYS A 79 3.01 0.68 -8.97
C LYS A 79 2.58 -0.50 -8.11
N VAL A 80 3.40 -1.54 -8.02
CA VAL A 80 3.11 -2.72 -7.18
C VAL A 80 2.95 -2.32 -5.71
N ARG A 81 3.78 -1.40 -5.19
CA ARG A 81 3.64 -0.89 -3.81
C ARG A 81 2.38 -0.08 -3.61
N LYS A 82 2.05 0.84 -4.53
CA LYS A 82 0.79 1.62 -4.50
C LYS A 82 -0.42 0.69 -4.51
N GLN A 83 -0.41 -0.33 -5.38
CA GLN A 83 -1.47 -1.33 -5.45
C GLN A 83 -1.59 -2.14 -4.15
N ALA A 84 -0.46 -2.60 -3.58
CA ALA A 84 -0.47 -3.32 -2.30
C ALA A 84 -1.03 -2.46 -1.16
N ALA A 85 -0.62 -1.19 -1.08
CA ALA A 85 -1.14 -0.24 -0.09
C ALA A 85 -2.66 -0.03 -0.24
N ARG A 86 -3.15 0.12 -1.48
CA ARG A 86 -4.58 0.21 -1.78
C ARG A 86 -5.32 -1.02 -1.28
N LEU A 87 -4.86 -2.23 -1.61
CA LEU A 87 -5.50 -3.47 -1.17
C LEU A 87 -5.51 -3.63 0.37
N HIS A 88 -4.44 -3.19 1.05
CA HIS A 88 -4.41 -3.17 2.52
C HIS A 88 -5.47 -2.23 3.11
N THR A 89 -5.62 -1.03 2.55
CA THR A 89 -6.67 -0.08 2.96
C THR A 89 -8.07 -0.65 2.70
N SER A 90 -8.30 -1.23 1.53
CA SER A 90 -9.57 -1.89 1.19
C SER A 90 -9.90 -3.04 2.14
N LYS A 91 -8.91 -3.85 2.52
CA LYS A 91 -9.06 -4.92 3.51
C LYS A 91 -9.47 -4.37 4.87
N ALA A 92 -8.83 -3.31 5.34
CA ALA A 92 -9.16 -2.67 6.61
C ALA A 92 -10.57 -2.08 6.60
N GLN A 93 -10.96 -1.39 5.52
CA GLN A 93 -12.33 -0.89 5.32
C GLN A 93 -13.35 -2.03 5.35
N LEU A 94 -13.09 -3.13 4.63
CA LEU A 94 -13.97 -4.29 4.61
C LEU A 94 -14.11 -4.97 5.97
N GLN A 95 -13.04 -5.03 6.76
CA GLN A 95 -13.09 -5.50 8.15
C GLN A 95 -13.89 -4.55 9.05
N SER A 96 -13.77 -3.24 8.85
CA SER A 96 -14.61 -2.26 9.54
C SER A 96 -16.09 -2.46 9.20
N VAL A 97 -16.44 -2.62 7.92
CA VAL A 97 -17.81 -2.95 7.48
C VAL A 97 -18.30 -4.23 8.15
N GLN A 98 -17.47 -5.28 8.22
CA GLN A 98 -17.85 -6.52 8.91
C GLN A 98 -18.20 -6.30 10.39
N MET A 99 -17.43 -5.47 11.11
CA MET A 99 -17.72 -5.14 12.50
C MET A 99 -19.03 -4.36 12.62
N GLN A 100 -19.19 -3.30 11.82
CA GLN A 100 -20.37 -2.44 11.85
C GLN A 100 -21.65 -3.21 11.48
N VAL A 101 -21.60 -4.12 10.50
CA VAL A 101 -22.73 -4.98 10.13
C VAL A 101 -23.09 -5.93 11.28
N ASN A 102 -22.09 -6.53 11.93
CA ASN A 102 -22.33 -7.39 13.10
C ASN A 102 -22.97 -6.63 14.26
N GLU A 103 -22.51 -5.40 14.51
CA GLU A 103 -23.09 -4.50 15.50
C GLU A 103 -24.55 -4.18 15.16
N ALA A 104 -24.84 -3.78 13.91
CA ALA A 104 -26.19 -3.47 13.47
C ALA A 104 -27.17 -4.65 13.66
N PHE A 105 -26.77 -5.87 13.28
CA PHE A 105 -27.60 -7.07 13.53
C PHE A 105 -27.75 -7.39 15.03
N SER A 106 -26.77 -7.09 15.85
CA SER A 106 -26.82 -7.32 17.31
C SER A 106 -27.75 -6.31 17.98
N VAL A 107 -27.65 -5.03 17.61
CA VAL A 107 -28.57 -3.96 18.05
C VAL A 107 -30.00 -4.31 17.66
N ARG A 108 -30.25 -4.75 16.42
CA ARG A 108 -31.57 -5.23 15.99
C ARG A 108 -32.15 -6.31 16.88
N LYS A 109 -31.32 -7.26 17.30
CA LYS A 109 -31.74 -8.38 18.17
C LYS A 109 -32.15 -7.90 19.57
N ILE A 110 -31.54 -6.83 20.05
CA ILE A 110 -31.78 -6.26 21.39
C ILE A 110 -32.92 -5.25 21.37
N GLU A 111 -32.85 -4.25 20.49
CA GLU A 111 -33.78 -3.12 20.43
C GLU A 111 -35.05 -3.42 19.60
N GLY A 112 -35.05 -4.52 18.83
CA GLY A 112 -36.14 -4.89 17.93
C GLY A 112 -36.28 -4.01 16.68
N SER A 113 -35.71 -2.80 16.69
CA SER A 113 -35.67 -1.87 15.56
C SER A 113 -34.24 -1.68 15.05
N LEU A 114 -34.10 -1.47 13.74
CA LEU A 114 -32.83 -1.09 13.10
C LEU A 114 -32.85 0.40 12.80
N LYS A 115 -31.74 1.08 13.06
CA LYS A 115 -31.44 2.38 12.46
C LYS A 115 -30.53 2.16 11.27
N ALA A 116 -30.85 2.78 10.15
CA ALA A 116 -29.97 2.76 8.98
C ALA A 116 -28.64 3.42 9.33
N SER A 117 -27.53 2.79 8.91
CA SER A 117 -26.17 3.25 9.17
C SER A 117 -25.59 3.93 7.94
N THR A 118 -25.49 5.25 8.02
CA THR A 118 -24.82 6.06 7.00
C THR A 118 -23.32 5.77 6.92
N ARG A 119 -22.70 5.30 8.02
CA ARG A 119 -21.29 4.90 8.04
C ARG A 119 -21.06 3.64 7.20
N ILE A 120 -21.85 2.59 7.41
CA ILE A 120 -21.77 1.36 6.62
C ILE A 120 -21.99 1.69 5.13
N MET A 121 -22.96 2.54 4.84
CA MET A 121 -23.26 2.97 3.48
C MET A 121 -22.07 3.66 2.81
N LYS A 122 -21.38 4.58 3.49
CA LYS A 122 -20.18 5.26 2.97
C LYS A 122 -19.00 4.32 2.73
N ASP A 123 -18.74 3.42 3.67
CA ASP A 123 -17.65 2.46 3.57
C ASP A 123 -17.91 1.48 2.40
N VAL A 124 -19.14 0.97 2.28
CA VAL A 124 -19.55 0.10 1.16
C VAL A 124 -19.48 0.85 -0.17
N ASN A 125 -19.87 2.12 -0.23
CA ASN A 125 -19.75 2.93 -1.45
C ASN A 125 -18.29 3.10 -1.89
N THR A 126 -17.39 3.33 -0.94
CA THR A 126 -15.95 3.41 -1.20
C THR A 126 -15.44 2.08 -1.77
N LEU A 127 -15.87 0.95 -1.20
CA LEU A 127 -15.44 -0.38 -1.65
C LEU A 127 -16.03 -0.77 -3.01
N ILE A 128 -17.22 -0.31 -3.38
CA ILE A 128 -17.83 -0.55 -4.70
C ILE A 128 -16.97 0.06 -5.83
N ARG A 129 -16.28 1.16 -5.56
CA ARG A 129 -15.43 1.86 -6.55
C ARG A 129 -14.12 1.12 -6.86
N LEU A 130 -13.81 0.06 -6.11
CA LEU A 130 -12.61 -0.74 -6.33
C LEU A 130 -12.94 -1.84 -7.35
N PRO A 131 -12.26 -1.90 -8.51
CA PRO A 131 -12.55 -2.87 -9.57
C PRO A 131 -12.58 -4.33 -9.09
N GLU A 132 -11.74 -4.66 -8.12
CA GLU A 132 -11.62 -6.01 -7.55
C GLU A 132 -12.82 -6.39 -6.65
N LEU A 133 -13.60 -5.40 -6.18
CA LEU A 133 -14.67 -5.59 -5.21
C LEU A 133 -16.06 -5.16 -5.71
N THR A 134 -16.15 -4.37 -6.80
CA THR A 134 -17.38 -3.75 -7.32
C THR A 134 -18.59 -4.66 -7.28
N GLY A 135 -18.55 -5.81 -7.97
CA GLY A 135 -19.71 -6.70 -8.07
C GLY A 135 -20.15 -7.26 -6.71
N THR A 136 -19.19 -7.70 -5.89
CA THR A 136 -19.52 -8.31 -4.59
C THR A 136 -19.99 -7.29 -3.55
N MET A 137 -19.53 -6.05 -3.63
CA MET A 137 -19.96 -4.98 -2.72
C MET A 137 -21.31 -4.41 -3.15
N GLN A 138 -21.65 -4.45 -4.44
CA GLN A 138 -23.02 -4.22 -4.90
C GLN A 138 -23.98 -5.28 -4.36
N GLU A 139 -23.59 -6.56 -4.39
CA GLU A 139 -24.37 -7.63 -3.76
C GLU A 139 -24.53 -7.39 -2.25
N LEU A 140 -23.45 -7.03 -1.55
CA LEU A 140 -23.50 -6.71 -0.12
C LEU A 140 -24.45 -5.54 0.16
N SER A 141 -24.36 -4.47 -0.63
CA SER A 141 -25.24 -3.31 -0.52
C SER A 141 -26.71 -3.70 -0.63
N GLN A 142 -27.07 -4.50 -1.65
CA GLN A 142 -28.44 -4.96 -1.83
C GLN A 142 -28.95 -5.78 -0.63
N GLU A 143 -28.10 -6.64 -0.05
CA GLU A 143 -28.48 -7.42 1.13
C GLU A 143 -28.61 -6.56 2.39
N LEU A 144 -27.76 -5.55 2.57
CA LEU A 144 -27.86 -4.59 3.67
C LEU A 144 -29.11 -3.71 3.54
N MET A 145 -29.48 -3.34 2.32
CA MET A 145 -30.71 -2.59 2.03
C MET A 145 -31.95 -3.43 2.32
N LYS A 146 -32.00 -4.69 1.86
CA LYS A 146 -33.08 -5.63 2.20
C LYS A 146 -33.19 -5.91 3.70
N ALA A 147 -32.07 -5.84 4.42
CA ALA A 147 -32.04 -5.99 5.86
C ALA A 147 -32.49 -4.73 6.62
N GLY A 148 -32.60 -3.57 5.93
CA GLY A 148 -32.86 -2.27 6.55
C GLY A 148 -31.68 -1.72 7.35
N ILE A 149 -30.46 -2.17 7.04
CA ILE A 149 -29.22 -1.71 7.69
C ILE A 149 -28.69 -0.46 7.03
N ILE A 150 -28.89 -0.31 5.72
CA ILE A 150 -28.58 0.90 4.97
C ILE A 150 -29.82 1.33 4.20
N ASP A 151 -29.94 2.63 3.98
CA ASP A 151 -30.97 3.18 3.10
C ASP A 151 -30.61 2.92 1.63
N GLU A 152 -31.53 3.30 0.74
CA GLU A 152 -31.26 3.26 -0.70
C GLU A 152 -29.96 4.00 -1.01
N MET A 153 -29.05 3.33 -1.72
CA MET A 153 -27.83 3.97 -2.15
C MET A 153 -28.17 5.02 -3.19
N VAL A 154 -28.21 6.29 -2.79
CA VAL A 154 -28.28 7.40 -3.73
C VAL A 154 -26.99 7.33 -4.56
N GLY A 155 -27.14 7.16 -5.88
CA GLY A 155 -26.03 7.07 -6.84
C GLY A 155 -25.21 8.37 -6.96
N ASP A 156 -25.27 9.25 -5.98
CA ASP A 156 -24.66 10.57 -6.04
C ASP A 156 -23.14 10.48 -5.92
N ALA A 157 -22.54 10.62 -7.10
CA ALA A 157 -21.82 11.84 -7.44
C ALA A 157 -20.73 12.20 -6.43
N LEU A 158 -19.57 11.60 -6.66
CA LEU A 158 -18.36 12.31 -7.07
C LEU A 158 -17.35 11.18 -7.32
N PRO A 159 -16.73 11.09 -8.51
CA PRO A 159 -15.52 10.32 -8.63
C PRO A 159 -14.64 10.77 -7.47
N ASN A 160 -14.19 9.84 -6.63
CA ASN A 160 -13.00 10.18 -5.85
C ASN A 160 -11.88 10.12 -6.88
N GLU A 161 -11.81 11.14 -7.73
CA GLU A 161 -10.75 11.35 -8.72
C GLU A 161 -9.40 11.20 -8.00
N GLU A 162 -9.33 11.62 -6.73
CA GLU A 162 -8.19 11.40 -5.81
C GLU A 162 -7.73 9.95 -5.60
N LEU A 163 -8.56 8.92 -5.88
CA LEU A 163 -8.09 7.53 -5.80
C LEU A 163 -7.49 7.02 -7.13
N LEU A 164 -7.75 7.72 -8.24
CA LEU A 164 -7.34 7.32 -9.60
C LEU A 164 -6.28 8.28 -10.19
N GLU A 165 -6.29 9.56 -9.85
CA GLU A 165 -5.33 10.60 -10.26
C GLU A 165 -3.97 10.50 -9.52
N GLY A 166 -3.57 9.29 -9.12
CA GLY A 166 -2.21 8.98 -8.67
C GLY A 166 -1.34 8.33 -9.75
N GLU A 167 -1.87 8.22 -10.98
CA GLU A 167 -1.14 7.84 -12.20
C GLU A 167 -0.34 9.01 -12.80
N ASP A 168 -0.34 10.17 -12.13
CA ASP A 168 0.63 11.23 -12.39
C ASP A 168 2.03 10.63 -12.40
N GLU A 169 2.74 10.95 -13.48
CA GLU A 169 4.12 10.60 -13.78
C GLU A 169 4.89 10.44 -12.47
N GLU A 170 5.20 9.20 -12.12
CA GLU A 170 5.98 8.90 -10.93
C GLU A 170 7.18 9.82 -10.93
N ALA A 171 7.24 10.75 -9.98
CA ALA A 171 8.24 11.79 -10.01
C ALA A 171 9.60 11.09 -10.14
N GLU A 172 10.45 11.52 -11.07
CA GLU A 172 11.75 10.85 -11.28
C GLU A 172 12.54 10.76 -9.95
N THR A 173 12.28 11.68 -9.01
CA THR A 173 12.77 11.62 -7.63
C THR A 173 12.32 10.38 -6.84
N GLU A 174 11.09 9.89 -7.00
CA GLU A 174 10.62 8.63 -6.41
C GLU A 174 11.29 7.42 -7.05
N VAL A 175 11.46 7.44 -8.38
CA VAL A 175 12.16 6.38 -9.12
C VAL A 175 13.60 6.27 -8.64
N ASP A 176 14.31 7.39 -8.52
CA ASP A 176 15.69 7.44 -8.02
C ASP A 176 15.79 6.99 -6.56
N LYS A 177 14.82 7.35 -5.71
CA LYS A 177 14.76 6.84 -4.32
C LYS A 177 14.60 5.32 -4.28
N VAL A 178 13.72 4.74 -5.09
CA VAL A 178 13.49 3.29 -5.15
C VAL A 178 14.71 2.57 -5.72
N LEU A 179 15.34 3.09 -6.77
CA LEU A 179 16.60 2.57 -7.28
C LEU A 179 17.69 2.60 -6.21
N GLY A 180 17.82 3.72 -5.50
CA GLY A 180 18.73 3.87 -4.37
C GLY A 180 18.47 2.84 -3.28
N GLU A 181 17.22 2.67 -2.86
CA GLU A 181 16.81 1.68 -1.83
C GLU A 181 17.20 0.26 -2.26
N VAL A 182 16.87 -0.14 -3.49
CA VAL A 182 17.10 -1.51 -3.97
C VAL A 182 18.59 -1.80 -4.19
N LEU A 183 19.34 -0.84 -4.73
CA LEU A 183 20.77 -0.99 -5.01
C LEU A 183 21.62 -0.85 -3.74
N LYS A 184 21.34 0.13 -2.88
CA LYS A 184 22.02 0.32 -1.58
C LYS A 184 21.64 -0.77 -0.59
N GLY A 185 20.43 -1.33 -0.66
CA GLY A 185 20.03 -2.47 0.19
C GLY A 185 20.90 -3.71 0.02
N LYS A 186 21.72 -3.80 -1.05
CA LYS A 186 22.76 -4.83 -1.22
C LYS A 186 24.20 -4.30 -1.24
N LEU A 187 24.42 -3.04 -1.61
CA LEU A 187 25.75 -2.43 -1.46
C LEU A 187 26.10 -2.16 0.01
N GLY A 188 25.13 -1.71 0.81
CA GLY A 188 25.27 -1.43 2.24
C GLY A 188 25.11 -2.65 3.16
N THR A 189 24.74 -3.83 2.65
CA THR A 189 24.84 -5.06 3.46
C THR A 189 26.24 -5.63 3.52
N GLN A 190 27.18 -5.14 2.70
CA GLN A 190 28.59 -5.52 2.83
C GLN A 190 29.45 -4.45 3.49
N GLU A 191 29.11 -3.16 3.42
CA GLU A 191 29.89 -2.15 4.12
C GLU A 191 28.96 -1.08 4.73
N GLN A 192 29.12 -0.89 6.04
CA GLN A 192 28.76 0.31 6.80
C GLN A 192 27.31 0.42 7.28
N GLN A 193 27.00 -0.34 8.33
CA GLN A 193 26.43 0.30 9.53
C GLN A 193 27.50 1.23 10.12
N LEU A 194 27.57 2.47 9.66
CA LEU A 194 28.05 3.55 10.53
C LEU A 194 26.84 4.47 10.81
N PRO A 195 26.49 4.68 12.09
CA PRO A 195 25.46 5.64 12.46
C PRO A 195 25.90 7.04 12.01
N GLN A 196 25.01 7.75 11.35
CA GLN A 196 25.17 9.17 11.01
C GLN A 196 25.33 9.95 12.32
N LEU A 197 26.56 10.40 12.62
CA LEU A 197 26.78 11.46 13.59
C LEU A 197 26.95 12.80 12.84
N PRO A 198 26.43 13.92 13.39
CA PRO A 198 26.25 15.16 12.64
C PRO A 198 27.55 15.87 12.27
N VAL A 199 27.57 16.40 11.05
CA VAL A 199 28.68 16.97 10.27
C VAL A 199 29.39 18.18 10.91
N GLU A 200 28.83 18.78 11.96
CA GLU A 200 29.45 19.97 12.61
C GLU A 200 30.75 19.65 13.36
N GLN A 201 30.99 18.41 13.79
CA GLN A 201 32.26 18.03 14.43
C GLN A 201 33.39 17.74 13.43
N GLU A 202 33.07 17.36 12.18
CA GLU A 202 34.10 17.08 11.18
C GLU A 202 34.78 18.36 10.68
N GLU A 203 34.05 19.48 10.59
CA GLU A 203 34.66 20.77 10.19
C GLU A 203 35.65 21.28 11.25
N GLU A 204 35.32 21.21 12.55
CA GLU A 204 36.26 21.57 13.62
C GLU A 204 37.47 20.61 13.68
N GLU A 205 37.26 19.29 13.52
CA GLU A 205 38.38 18.32 13.50
C GLU A 205 39.28 18.46 12.26
N GLU A 206 38.73 18.83 11.09
CA GLU A 206 39.53 19.08 9.89
C GLU A 206 40.34 20.37 10.02
N GLU A 207 39.76 21.45 10.56
CA GLU A 207 40.48 22.71 10.83
C GLU A 207 41.62 22.50 11.84
N ASP A 208 41.38 21.75 12.92
CA ASP A 208 42.41 21.42 13.92
C ASP A 208 43.54 20.58 13.31
N ARG A 209 43.21 19.58 12.47
CA ARG A 209 44.22 18.76 11.78
C ARG A 209 45.04 19.56 10.78
N GLU A 210 44.42 20.49 10.04
CA GLU A 210 45.13 21.33 9.09
C GLU A 210 46.13 22.26 9.82
N ALA A 211 45.72 22.84 10.95
CA ALA A 211 46.60 23.65 11.80
C ALA A 211 47.78 22.86 12.39
N GLU A 212 47.56 21.61 12.84
CA GLU A 212 48.64 20.74 13.33
C GLU A 212 49.64 20.36 12.22
N LEU A 213 49.15 20.08 11.01
CA LEU A 213 50.00 19.76 9.86
C LEU A 213 50.85 20.95 9.43
N GLU A 214 50.29 22.16 9.45
CA GLU A 214 51.04 23.38 9.14
C GLU A 214 52.14 23.64 10.19
N GLN A 215 51.85 23.39 11.47
CA GLN A 215 52.85 23.49 12.54
C GLN A 215 53.98 22.43 12.40
N MET A 216 53.66 21.20 11.96
CA MET A 216 54.69 20.21 11.63
C MET A 216 55.54 20.62 10.44
N ARG A 217 54.93 21.20 9.39
CA ARG A 217 55.67 21.70 8.21
C ARG A 217 56.68 22.77 8.59
N GLY A 218 56.28 23.75 9.41
CA GLY A 218 57.19 24.80 9.91
C GLY A 218 58.35 24.24 10.73
N ARG A 219 58.11 23.22 11.58
CA ARG A 219 59.18 22.54 12.33
C ARG A 219 60.15 21.76 11.43
N LEU A 220 59.65 21.14 10.36
CA LEU A 220 60.47 20.39 9.40
C LEU A 220 61.32 21.32 8.51
N GLU A 221 60.81 22.51 8.17
CA GLU A 221 61.59 23.52 7.43
C GLU A 221 62.70 24.12 8.29
N ALA A 222 62.45 24.39 9.57
CA ALA A 222 63.47 24.88 10.50
C ALA A 222 64.61 23.87 10.78
N LEU A 223 64.37 22.57 10.58
CA LEU A 223 65.39 21.53 10.67
C LEU A 223 66.21 21.33 9.38
N LYS A 224 65.77 21.91 8.26
CA LYS A 224 66.49 21.85 6.98
C LYS A 224 67.49 22.98 6.78
N SER A 225 67.40 24.06 7.57
CA SER A 225 68.40 25.15 7.63
C SER A 225 69.48 24.85 8.67
#